data_AF-A0A1V5X5L5-F1
#
_entry.id   AF-A0A1V5X5L5-F1
#
_cell.length_a   1.000
_cell.length_b   1.000
_cell.length_c   1.000
_cell.angle_alpha   90.00
_cell.angle_beta   90.00
_cell.angle_gamma   90.00
#
_symmetry.space_group_name_H-M   'P 1'
#
loop_
_entity.id
_entity.type
_entity.pdbx_description
1 polymer ?
#
loop_
_entity_poly.entity_id
_entity_poly.type
_entity_poly.pdbx_seq_one_letter_code
_entity_poly.pdbx_strand_id
1 'polypeptide(L)'
;MSSITIQAASKAALTAILVTAGVLDLGEGSPNLALGIDSSLIGGAEVGGVVLSGQYCIININDAVYGVDKAATLKTNLKPYEYTGAALRLFFGVAPHDYSTTVPYSVTMRQARLALLSLGVLDNIDAAIASITDADARKAAQITWEFSSEVQRNNGLVTQLAPILGLTTEQIDNLFIAAANL
;
A
#
# COMPACT_ATOMS: atom_id res chain seq x y z
N MET A 1 13.63 -5.78 -21.97
CA MET A 1 12.57 -5.84 -20.94
C MET A 1 12.71 -7.19 -20.27
N SER A 2 12.96 -7.20 -18.97
CA SER A 2 13.14 -8.43 -18.19
C SER A 2 11.93 -8.63 -17.29
N SER A 3 11.52 -9.88 -17.09
CA SER A 3 10.40 -10.23 -16.22
C SER A 3 10.87 -11.10 -15.06
N ILE A 4 10.34 -10.85 -13.87
CA ILE A 4 10.54 -11.67 -12.68
C ILE A 4 9.19 -11.90 -12.02
N THR A 5 8.95 -13.14 -11.59
CA THR A 5 7.76 -13.50 -10.82
C THR A 5 8.14 -13.66 -9.37
N ILE A 6 7.47 -12.95 -8.47
CA ILE A 6 7.69 -13.04 -7.03
C ILE A 6 6.44 -13.56 -6.32
N GLN A 7 6.64 -14.17 -5.16
CA GLN A 7 5.56 -14.69 -4.31
C GLN A 7 5.69 -14.24 -2.85
N ALA A 8 4.55 -14.13 -2.16
CA ALA A 8 4.48 -13.93 -0.72
C ALA A 8 3.25 -14.60 -0.11
N ALA A 9 3.27 -14.79 1.21
CA ALA A 9 2.17 -15.43 1.94
C ALA A 9 0.86 -14.64 1.94
N SER A 10 0.92 -13.31 1.80
CA SER A 10 -0.26 -12.43 1.81
C SER A 10 -0.07 -11.21 0.93
N LYS A 11 -1.16 -10.49 0.64
CA LYS A 11 -1.14 -9.26 -0.14
C LYS A 11 -0.32 -8.18 0.56
N ALA A 12 -0.47 -8.04 1.88
CA ALA A 12 0.29 -7.10 2.69
C ALA A 12 1.80 -7.39 2.65
N ALA A 13 2.19 -8.66 2.77
CA ALA A 13 3.60 -9.07 2.67
C ALA A 13 4.18 -8.77 1.29
N LEU A 14 3.42 -9.05 0.21
CA LEU A 14 3.86 -8.77 -1.15
C LEU A 14 4.03 -7.26 -1.40
N THR A 15 3.07 -6.44 -0.96
CA THR A 15 3.16 -4.98 -1.05
C THR A 15 4.39 -4.46 -0.30
N ALA A 16 4.66 -4.96 0.91
CA ALA A 16 5.83 -4.56 1.69
C ALA A 16 7.14 -4.87 0.94
N ILE A 17 7.28 -6.07 0.37
CA ILE A 17 8.45 -6.45 -0.43
C ILE A 17 8.66 -5.49 -1.61
N LEU A 18 7.58 -5.18 -2.34
CA LEU A 18 7.63 -4.30 -3.51
C LEU A 18 8.00 -2.87 -3.15
N VAL A 19 7.50 -2.35 -2.02
CA VAL A 19 7.85 -1.02 -1.52
C VAL A 19 9.32 -0.99 -1.09
N THR A 20 9.77 -1.96 -0.29
CA THR A 20 11.18 -2.04 0.14
C THR A 20 12.13 -2.20 -1.05
N ALA A 21 11.73 -2.91 -2.09
CA ALA A 21 12.51 -3.08 -3.30
C ALA A 21 12.52 -1.83 -4.21
N GLY A 22 11.70 -0.80 -3.94
CA GLY A 22 11.57 0.38 -4.80
C GLY A 22 10.84 0.09 -6.11
N VAL A 23 9.94 -0.90 -6.08
CA VAL A 23 9.04 -1.24 -7.19
C VAL A 23 7.74 -0.45 -7.10
N LEU A 24 7.21 -0.34 -5.88
CA LEU A 24 6.06 0.50 -5.57
C LEU A 24 6.53 1.74 -4.83
N ASP A 25 6.18 2.90 -5.37
CA ASP A 25 6.34 4.17 -4.71
C ASP A 25 5.06 4.51 -3.95
N LEU A 26 5.16 4.54 -2.62
CA LEU A 26 4.10 5.06 -1.76
C LEU A 26 4.20 6.59 -1.75
N GLY A 27 3.53 7.22 -2.70
CA GLY A 27 3.31 8.66 -2.70
C GLY A 27 1.96 9.04 -2.07
N GLU A 28 1.66 10.34 -2.06
CA GLU A 28 0.28 10.79 -2.00
C GLU A 28 -0.46 10.27 -3.25
N GLY A 29 -1.70 9.82 -3.08
CA GLY A 29 -2.40 9.09 -4.15
C GLY A 29 -2.12 7.57 -4.18
N SER A 30 -2.89 6.89 -5.03
CA SER A 30 -2.80 5.43 -5.20
C SER A 30 -1.36 5.02 -5.43
N PRO A 31 -0.89 3.89 -4.86
CA PRO A 31 0.47 3.43 -5.07
C PRO A 31 0.80 3.43 -6.56
N ASN A 32 1.89 4.10 -6.92
CA ASN A 32 2.37 4.18 -8.29
C ASN A 32 3.55 3.23 -8.48
N LEU A 33 3.74 2.77 -9.71
CA LEU A 33 4.95 2.03 -10.07
C LEU A 33 6.11 3.02 -10.19
N ALA A 34 7.30 2.60 -9.76
CA ALA A 34 8.51 3.37 -10.01
C ALA A 34 8.75 3.53 -11.51
N LEU A 35 9.34 4.67 -11.91
CA LEU A 35 9.60 5.01 -13.31
C LEU A 35 10.40 3.91 -14.03
N GLY A 36 9.83 3.31 -15.08
CA GLY A 36 10.46 2.21 -15.85
C GLY A 36 10.00 0.80 -15.44
N ILE A 37 9.02 0.70 -14.55
CA ILE A 37 8.33 -0.54 -14.20
C ILE A 37 6.94 -0.53 -14.86
N ASP A 38 6.68 -1.52 -15.71
CA ASP A 38 5.49 -1.53 -16.58
C ASP A 38 4.27 -2.23 -15.94
N SER A 39 4.46 -3.08 -14.92
CA SER A 39 3.35 -3.72 -14.21
C SER A 39 3.76 -4.29 -12.84
N SER A 40 2.90 -4.13 -11.83
CA SER A 40 2.86 -4.97 -10.62
C SER A 40 1.41 -5.36 -10.35
N LEU A 41 0.94 -6.44 -10.95
CA LEU A 41 -0.40 -6.97 -10.69
C LEU A 41 -0.29 -8.04 -9.60
N ILE A 42 -0.61 -7.65 -8.37
CA ILE A 42 -0.71 -8.57 -7.23
C ILE A 42 -1.99 -9.39 -7.38
N GLY A 43 -1.86 -10.70 -7.48
CA GLY A 43 -3.00 -11.61 -7.61
C GLY A 43 -2.71 -13.03 -7.15
N GLY A 44 -3.75 -13.86 -7.15
CA GLY A 44 -3.60 -15.30 -6.94
C GLY A 44 -3.02 -16.00 -8.17
N ALA A 45 -2.63 -17.26 -7.99
CA ALA A 45 -2.14 -18.10 -9.08
C ALA A 45 -2.70 -19.51 -8.98
N GLU A 46 -2.74 -20.22 -10.11
CA GLU A 46 -2.99 -21.65 -10.15
C GLU A 46 -1.90 -22.40 -10.93
N VAL A 47 -1.72 -23.68 -10.59
CA VAL A 47 -0.91 -24.64 -11.35
C VAL A 47 -1.79 -25.81 -11.72
N GLY A 48 -1.96 -26.07 -13.01
CA GLY A 48 -2.75 -27.22 -13.48
C GLY A 48 -4.21 -27.23 -12.98
N GLY A 49 -4.81 -26.05 -12.77
CA GLY A 49 -6.17 -25.90 -12.25
C GLY A 49 -6.30 -25.96 -10.72
N VAL A 50 -5.19 -26.04 -9.99
CA VAL A 50 -5.19 -25.96 -8.51
C VAL A 50 -4.74 -24.56 -8.08
N VAL A 51 -5.62 -23.86 -7.37
CA VAL A 51 -5.33 -22.54 -6.80
C VAL A 51 -4.28 -22.67 -5.68
N LEU A 52 -3.22 -21.88 -5.76
CA LEU A 52 -2.14 -21.88 -4.80
C LEU A 52 -2.46 -20.96 -3.62
N SER A 53 -1.96 -21.33 -2.44
CA SER A 53 -1.96 -20.46 -1.27
C SER A 53 -0.89 -19.37 -1.44
N GLY A 54 -1.28 -18.10 -1.41
CA GLY A 54 -0.36 -16.97 -1.45
C GLY A 54 -0.76 -15.91 -2.46
N GLN A 55 0.11 -14.93 -2.64
CA GLN A 55 -0.03 -13.86 -3.61
C GLN A 55 1.22 -13.80 -4.49
N TYR A 56 1.00 -13.51 -5.76
CA TYR A 56 2.00 -13.55 -6.81
C TYR A 56 1.96 -12.24 -7.60
N CYS A 57 3.11 -11.81 -8.12
CA CYS A 57 3.22 -10.63 -8.97
C CYS A 57 4.29 -10.86 -10.04
N ILE A 58 3.98 -10.45 -11.28
CA ILE A 58 4.99 -10.27 -12.33
C ILE A 58 5.43 -8.82 -12.35
N ILE A 59 6.73 -8.63 -12.29
CA ILE A 59 7.38 -7.34 -12.43
C ILE A 59 8.07 -7.32 -13.79
N ASN A 60 7.66 -6.40 -14.65
CA ASN A 60 8.32 -6.12 -15.92
C ASN A 60 9.21 -4.89 -15.75
N ILE A 61 10.50 -5.05 -16.00
CA ILE A 61 11.51 -4.00 -15.86
C ILE A 61 12.00 -3.61 -17.24
N ASN A 62 11.87 -2.32 -17.57
CA ASN A 62 12.53 -1.73 -18.72
C ASN A 62 13.90 -1.20 -18.32
N ASP A 63 14.92 -2.06 -18.39
CA ASP A 63 16.30 -1.77 -17.99
C ASP A 63 16.87 -0.49 -18.63
N ALA A 64 16.41 -0.10 -19.83
CA ALA A 64 16.85 1.11 -20.52
C ALA A 64 16.29 2.41 -19.89
N VAL A 65 15.10 2.35 -19.29
CA VAL A 65 14.44 3.49 -18.63
C VAL A 65 14.74 3.49 -17.13
N TYR A 66 14.73 2.32 -16.50
CA TYR A 66 15.00 2.14 -15.07
C TYR A 66 16.49 2.33 -14.73
N GLY A 67 17.39 2.08 -15.69
CA GLY A 67 18.83 2.09 -15.54
C GLY A 67 19.39 0.69 -15.23
N VAL A 68 20.42 0.27 -15.97
CA VAL A 68 20.93 -1.11 -15.95
C VAL A 68 21.45 -1.52 -14.56
N ASP A 69 22.23 -0.67 -13.88
CA ASP A 69 22.78 -0.97 -12.55
C ASP A 69 21.69 -1.00 -11.46
N LYS A 70 20.70 -0.10 -11.57
CA LYS A 70 19.53 -0.09 -10.69
C LYS A 70 18.68 -1.34 -10.90
N ALA A 71 18.48 -1.76 -12.15
CA ALA A 71 17.75 -2.98 -12.48
C ALA A 71 18.49 -4.24 -11.96
N ALA A 72 19.82 -4.29 -12.07
CA ALA A 72 20.62 -5.39 -11.52
C ALA A 72 20.53 -5.48 -9.99
N THR A 73 20.61 -4.33 -9.32
CA THR A 73 20.42 -4.23 -7.85
C THR A 73 19.02 -4.68 -7.44
N LEU A 74 17.99 -4.18 -8.14
CA LEU A 74 16.59 -4.56 -7.91
C LEU A 74 16.39 -6.08 -8.03
N LYS A 75 16.89 -6.69 -9.11
CA LYS A 75 16.82 -8.15 -9.33
C LYS A 75 17.51 -8.93 -8.22
N THR A 76 18.64 -8.44 -7.72
CA THR A 76 19.37 -9.07 -6.61
C THR A 76 18.55 -9.03 -5.32
N ASN A 77 17.93 -7.90 -5.01
CA ASN A 77 17.10 -7.72 -3.82
C ASN A 77 15.81 -8.56 -3.87
N LEU A 78 15.25 -8.77 -5.07
CA LEU A 78 14.04 -9.57 -5.26
C LEU A 78 14.30 -11.08 -5.35
N LYS A 79 15.55 -11.50 -5.56
CA LYS A 79 15.95 -12.91 -5.73
C LYS A 79 15.43 -13.85 -4.62
N PRO A 80 15.41 -13.47 -3.33
CA PRO A 80 14.89 -14.33 -2.27
C PRO A 80 13.38 -14.63 -2.36
N TYR A 81 12.63 -13.78 -3.07
CA TYR A 81 11.17 -13.88 -3.21
C TYR A 81 10.75 -14.46 -4.57
N GLU A 82 11.71 -14.79 -5.43
CA GLU A 82 11.45 -15.31 -6.77
C GLU A 82 10.72 -16.66 -6.71
N TYR A 83 9.64 -16.77 -7.47
CA TYR A 83 8.96 -18.04 -7.65
C TYR A 83 9.72 -18.90 -8.65
N THR A 84 10.17 -20.08 -8.21
CA THR A 84 10.95 -21.04 -9.02
C THR A 84 10.20 -22.34 -9.30
N GLY A 85 8.90 -22.39 -8.99
CA GLY A 85 8.07 -23.58 -9.19
C GLY A 85 7.55 -23.76 -10.62
N ALA A 86 6.55 -24.63 -10.77
CA ALA A 86 5.93 -24.93 -12.06
C ALA A 86 5.25 -23.72 -12.69
N ALA A 87 5.09 -23.71 -14.02
CA ALA A 87 4.49 -22.59 -14.75
C ALA A 87 3.12 -22.17 -14.16
N LEU A 88 3.06 -20.94 -13.65
CA LEU A 88 1.86 -20.36 -13.06
C LEU A 88 0.91 -19.88 -14.14
N ARG A 89 -0.38 -20.07 -13.92
CA ARG A 89 -1.41 -19.22 -14.52
C ARG A 89 -1.79 -18.17 -13.48
N LEU A 90 -1.48 -16.92 -13.76
CA LEU A 90 -1.82 -15.80 -12.89
C LEU A 90 -3.24 -15.34 -13.14
N PHE A 91 -3.92 -14.99 -12.06
CA PHE A 91 -5.18 -14.26 -12.14
C PHE A 91 -4.85 -12.77 -12.26
N PHE A 92 -5.01 -12.23 -13.46
CA PHE A 92 -4.90 -10.79 -13.69
C PHE A 92 -6.16 -10.11 -13.14
N GLY A 93 -6.02 -9.47 -11.99
CA GLY A 93 -7.15 -8.93 -11.22
C GLY A 93 -7.57 -9.86 -10.08
N VAL A 94 -8.33 -9.30 -9.15
CA VAL A 94 -8.73 -9.91 -7.88
C VAL A 94 -9.27 -11.33 -8.11
N ALA A 95 -8.83 -12.30 -7.29
CA ALA A 95 -9.54 -13.55 -7.07
C ALA A 95 -11.05 -13.26 -6.80
N PRO A 96 -11.99 -14.20 -7.04
CA PRO A 96 -13.43 -13.95 -6.99
C PRO A 96 -13.80 -12.97 -5.88
N HIS A 97 -14.26 -11.81 -6.35
CA HIS A 97 -14.43 -10.54 -5.65
C HIS A 97 -14.85 -10.73 -4.18
N ASP A 98 -13.91 -10.57 -3.25
CA ASP A 98 -14.24 -10.25 -1.88
C ASP A 98 -14.34 -8.72 -1.78
N TYR A 99 -15.57 -8.21 -1.97
CA TYR A 99 -15.89 -6.79 -1.88
C TYR A 99 -15.57 -6.18 -0.49
N SER A 100 -15.26 -7.02 0.52
CA SER A 100 -14.92 -6.60 1.88
C SER A 100 -13.42 -6.34 2.10
N THR A 101 -12.51 -6.80 1.23
CA THR A 101 -11.05 -6.82 1.51
C THR A 101 -10.19 -5.95 0.61
N THR A 102 -10.81 -5.08 -0.20
CA THR A 102 -10.05 -3.98 -0.84
C THR A 102 -10.05 -2.78 0.09
N VAL A 103 -8.91 -2.54 0.75
CA VAL A 103 -8.71 -1.34 1.56
C VAL A 103 -8.89 -0.10 0.68
N PRO A 104 -9.86 0.78 0.97
CA PRO A 104 -10.09 2.00 0.22
C PRO A 104 -8.83 2.88 0.21
N TYR A 105 -8.55 3.48 -0.95
CA TYR A 105 -7.40 4.35 -1.10
C TYR A 105 -7.57 5.69 -0.37
N SER A 106 -8.77 6.27 -0.50
CA SER A 106 -9.19 7.48 0.22
C SER A 106 -10.61 7.30 0.75
N VAL A 107 -10.93 8.09 1.77
CA VAL A 107 -12.27 8.25 2.33
C VAL A 107 -12.55 9.72 2.56
N THR A 108 -13.81 10.13 2.57
CA THR A 108 -14.15 11.53 2.87
C THR A 108 -13.76 11.89 4.31
N MET A 109 -13.49 13.17 4.58
CA MET A 109 -13.19 13.62 5.96
C MET A 109 -14.30 13.26 6.96
N ARG A 110 -15.57 13.28 6.51
CA ARG A 110 -16.72 12.86 7.34
C ARG A 110 -16.58 11.39 7.73
N GLN A 111 -16.32 10.52 6.77
CA GLN A 111 -16.14 9.07 6.98
C GLN A 111 -14.96 8.79 7.91
N ALA A 112 -13.81 9.43 7.68
CA ALA A 112 -12.63 9.29 8.53
C ALA A 112 -12.92 9.71 9.99
N ARG A 113 -13.54 10.87 10.20
CA ARG A 113 -13.88 11.36 11.56
C ARG A 113 -14.87 10.44 12.27
N LEU A 114 -15.87 9.91 11.57
CA LEU A 114 -16.82 8.96 12.15
C LEU A 114 -16.17 7.61 12.50
N ALA A 115 -15.24 7.12 11.68
CA ALA A 115 -14.49 5.91 11.98
C ALA A 115 -13.50 6.10 13.13
N LEU A 116 -12.83 7.26 13.23
CA LEU A 116 -11.99 7.61 14.38
C LEU A 116 -12.82 7.76 15.66
N LEU A 117 -14.04 8.28 15.55
CA LEU A 117 -14.99 8.38 16.66
C LEU A 117 -15.41 6.98 17.15
N SER A 118 -15.72 6.06 16.24
CA SER A 118 -16.10 4.70 16.61
C SER A 118 -14.96 3.90 17.26
N LEU A 119 -13.71 4.24 16.92
CA LEU A 119 -12.50 3.71 17.58
C LEU A 119 -12.15 4.43 18.89
N GLY A 120 -12.84 5.52 19.25
CA GLY A 120 -12.58 6.29 20.46
C GLY A 120 -11.27 7.07 20.46
N VAL A 121 -10.66 7.27 19.29
CA VAL A 121 -9.36 7.96 19.14
C VAL A 121 -9.48 9.35 18.54
N LEU A 122 -10.68 9.78 18.13
CA LEU A 122 -10.90 11.09 17.52
C LEU A 122 -10.44 12.25 18.41
N ASP A 123 -10.71 12.17 19.72
CA ASP A 123 -10.34 13.23 20.68
C ASP A 123 -8.82 13.36 20.86
N ASN A 124 -8.05 12.35 20.46
CA ASN A 124 -6.59 12.37 20.53
C ASN A 124 -5.95 13.05 19.31
N ILE A 125 -6.72 13.37 18.25
CA ILE A 125 -6.17 13.97 17.02
C ILE A 125 -5.57 15.34 17.28
N ASP A 126 -6.27 16.23 18.00
CA ASP A 126 -5.79 17.58 18.27
C ASP A 126 -4.52 17.55 19.13
N ALA A 127 -4.47 16.64 20.11
CA ALA A 127 -3.28 16.40 20.93
C ALA A 127 -2.12 15.85 20.09
N ALA A 128 -2.40 14.91 19.17
CA ALA A 128 -1.40 14.35 18.27
C ALA A 128 -0.82 15.42 17.34
N ILE A 129 -1.66 16.28 16.76
CA ILE A 129 -1.24 17.41 15.94
C ILE A 129 -0.40 18.40 16.77
N ALA A 130 -0.82 18.73 17.99
CA ALA A 130 -0.09 19.62 18.88
C ALA A 130 1.31 19.08 19.25
N SER A 131 1.46 17.76 19.30
CA SER A 131 2.74 17.10 19.62
C SER A 131 3.78 17.17 18.50
N ILE A 132 3.41 17.60 17.29
CA ILE A 132 4.34 17.78 16.18
C ILE A 132 5.32 18.93 16.51
N THR A 133 6.60 18.60 16.61
CA THR A 133 7.67 19.54 17.00
C THR A 133 7.94 20.60 15.94
N ASP A 134 7.94 20.20 14.67
CA ASP A 134 8.16 21.11 13.54
C ASP A 134 6.93 22.02 13.35
N ALA A 135 7.15 23.33 13.40
CA ALA A 135 6.07 24.30 13.39
C ALA A 135 5.33 24.38 12.04
N ASP A 136 6.03 24.16 10.93
CA ASP A 136 5.44 24.21 9.59
C ASP A 136 4.71 22.91 9.28
N ALA A 137 5.27 21.76 9.65
CA ALA A 137 4.59 20.47 9.57
C ALA A 137 3.32 20.44 10.43
N ARG A 138 3.37 20.99 11.65
CA ARG A 138 2.18 21.10 12.51
C ARG A 138 1.08 21.94 11.87
N LYS A 139 1.41 23.11 11.32
CA LYS A 139 0.44 23.95 10.60
C LYS A 139 -0.12 23.25 9.38
N ALA A 140 0.71 22.55 8.61
CA ALA A 140 0.27 21.78 7.46
C ALA A 140 -0.70 20.65 7.87
N ALA A 141 -0.40 19.94 8.96
CA ALA A 141 -1.28 18.91 9.52
C ALA A 141 -2.62 19.49 9.99
N GLN A 142 -2.62 20.66 10.67
CA GLN A 142 -3.84 21.38 11.06
C GLN A 142 -4.69 21.76 9.84
N ILE A 143 -4.08 22.40 8.84
CA ILE A 143 -4.78 22.82 7.62
C ILE A 143 -5.38 21.61 6.90
N THR A 144 -4.62 20.53 6.78
CA THR A 144 -5.08 19.30 6.13
C THR A 144 -6.23 18.67 6.91
N TRP A 145 -6.10 18.57 8.24
CA TRP A 145 -7.15 18.03 9.09
C TRP A 145 -8.44 18.86 9.08
N GLU A 146 -8.34 20.19 9.01
CA GLU A 146 -9.50 21.09 9.04
C GLU A 146 -10.19 21.21 7.68
N PHE A 147 -9.41 21.40 6.61
CA PHE A 147 -9.92 21.88 5.32
C PHE A 147 -9.86 20.85 4.17
N SER A 148 -9.24 19.68 4.37
CA SER A 148 -9.27 18.66 3.31
C SER A 148 -10.70 18.17 3.05
N SER A 149 -10.96 17.73 1.82
CA SER A 149 -12.22 17.07 1.47
C SER A 149 -12.17 15.56 1.74
N GLU A 150 -10.98 14.97 1.63
CA GLU A 150 -10.73 13.55 1.82
C GLU A 150 -9.44 13.29 2.62
N VAL A 151 -9.37 12.11 3.22
CA VAL A 151 -8.14 11.55 3.78
C VAL A 151 -7.70 10.41 2.87
N GLN A 152 -6.46 10.48 2.40
CA GLN A 152 -5.85 9.38 1.67
C GLN A 152 -5.00 8.54 2.62
N ARG A 153 -5.02 7.22 2.47
CA ARG A 153 -4.34 6.29 3.37
C ARG A 153 -2.83 6.53 3.45
N ASN A 154 -2.23 6.93 2.34
CA ASN A 154 -0.81 7.22 2.24
C ASN A 154 -0.50 8.73 2.33
N ASN A 155 -1.46 9.58 2.72
CA ASN A 155 -1.24 11.02 2.87
C ASN A 155 -0.23 11.29 4.01
N GLY A 156 0.48 12.42 3.91
CA GLY A 156 1.37 12.92 4.96
C GLY A 156 0.71 12.99 6.33
N LEU A 157 -0.58 13.37 6.41
CA LEU A 157 -1.33 13.44 7.66
C LEU A 157 -1.45 12.07 8.36
N VAL A 158 -1.82 11.01 7.62
CA VAL A 158 -1.95 9.66 8.19
C VAL A 158 -0.59 9.14 8.63
N THR A 159 0.43 9.34 7.80
CA THR A 159 1.81 8.94 8.10
C THR A 159 2.37 9.64 9.34
N GLN A 160 2.01 10.91 9.56
CA GLN A 160 2.44 11.68 10.73
C GLN A 160 1.66 11.30 11.99
N LEU A 161 0.33 11.15 11.90
CA LEU A 161 -0.53 10.96 13.08
C LEU A 161 -0.62 9.51 13.53
N ALA A 162 -0.61 8.53 12.62
CA ALA A 162 -0.80 7.13 12.99
C ALA A 162 0.22 6.60 14.02
N PRO A 163 1.53 6.91 13.93
CA PRO A 163 2.49 6.51 14.96
C PRO A 163 2.23 7.16 16.32
N ILE A 164 1.78 8.42 16.33
CA ILE A 164 1.49 9.19 17.55
C ILE A 164 0.26 8.61 18.26
N LEU A 165 -0.73 8.16 17.47
CA LEU A 165 -1.95 7.51 17.95
C LEU A 165 -1.74 6.03 18.29
N GLY A 166 -0.54 5.48 18.08
CA GLY A 166 -0.24 4.06 18.31
C GLY A 166 -0.98 3.11 17.36
N LEU A 167 -1.38 3.58 16.18
CA LEU A 167 -2.08 2.77 15.18
C LEU A 167 -1.08 2.00 14.32
N THR A 168 -1.26 0.69 14.24
CA THR A 168 -0.55 -0.19 13.31
C THR A 168 -1.09 -0.05 11.89
N THR A 169 -0.32 -0.45 10.88
CA THR A 169 -0.77 -0.46 9.47
C THR A 169 -2.06 -1.25 9.29
N GLU A 170 -2.21 -2.38 9.97
CA GLU A 170 -3.44 -3.19 9.89
C GLU A 170 -4.65 -2.48 10.50
N GLN A 171 -4.47 -1.73 11.59
CA GLN A 171 -5.54 -0.91 12.18
C GLN A 171 -5.92 0.26 11.28
N ILE A 172 -4.96 0.87 10.58
CA ILE A 172 -5.25 1.88 9.55
C ILE A 172 -6.07 1.26 8.42
N ASP A 173 -5.73 0.05 7.96
CA ASP A 173 -6.45 -0.65 6.90
C ASP A 173 -7.90 -0.91 7.28
N ASN A 174 -8.09 -1.45 8.49
CA ASN A 174 -9.40 -1.70 9.04
C ASN A 174 -10.21 -0.42 9.24
N LEU A 175 -9.55 0.69 9.63
CA LEU A 175 -10.18 2.00 9.74
C LEU A 175 -10.70 2.48 8.39
N PHE A 176 -9.89 2.39 7.32
CA PHE A 176 -10.30 2.81 5.98
C PHE A 176 -11.43 1.94 5.43
N ILE A 177 -11.38 0.61 5.64
CA ILE A 177 -12.46 -0.31 5.28
C ILE A 177 -13.76 0.06 6.01
N ALA A 178 -13.69 0.31 7.33
CA ALA A 178 -14.86 0.71 8.10
C ALA A 178 -15.41 2.07 7.67
N ALA A 179 -14.52 3.05 7.45
CA ALA A 179 -14.87 4.41 7.06
C ALA A 179 -15.60 4.47 5.72
N ALA A 180 -15.21 3.67 4.72
CA ALA A 180 -15.89 3.66 3.42
C ALA A 180 -17.35 3.21 3.47
N ASN A 181 -17.79 2.60 4.58
CA ASN A 181 -19.17 2.15 4.80
C ASN A 181 -20.03 3.17 5.58
N LEU A 182 -19.52 4.38 5.87
CA LEU A 182 -20.19 5.45 6.66
C LEU A 182 -20.58 6.67 5.82
#